data_AF-A0A2V8R5Y7-F1
#
_entry.id   AF-A0A2V8R5Y7-F1
#
_cell.length_a   1.000
_cell.length_b   1.000
_cell.length_c   1.000
_cell.angle_alpha   90.00
_cell.angle_beta   90.00
_cell.angle_gamma   90.00
#
_symmetry.space_group_name_H-M   'P 1'
#
loop_
_entity.id
_entity.type
_entity.pdbx_description
1 polymer ?
#
loop_
_entity_poly.entity_id
_entity_poly.type
_entity_poly.pdbx_seq_one_letter_code
_entity_poly.pdbx_strand_id
1 'polypeptide(L)' 'LPAALNAANEEAVSAFLAGRIRLTDIPRVIESVMDAHETRAVSSLEVVCEVDRRSRLEAAREIERVAAPSRVVA' A
#
# COMPACT_ATOMS: atom_id res chain seq x y z
N LEU A 1 -10.92 0.85 -7.39
CA LEU A 1 -9.89 1.91 -7.41
C LEU A 1 -9.89 2.79 -6.14
N PRO A 2 -10.93 3.58 -5.78
CA PRO A 2 -10.84 4.48 -4.61
C PRO A 2 -10.51 3.78 -3.28
N ALA A 3 -11.17 2.66 -2.99
CA ALA A 3 -10.90 1.87 -1.78
C ALA A 3 -9.48 1.25 -1.77
N ALA A 4 -8.97 0.84 -2.93
CA ALA A 4 -7.64 0.26 -3.03
C ALA A 4 -6.53 1.30 -2.79
N LEU A 5 -6.69 2.48 -3.40
CA LEU A 5 -5.79 3.62 -3.19
C LEU A 5 -5.78 4.06 -1.73
N ASN A 6 -6.97 4.19 -1.12
CA ASN A 6 -7.07 4.62 0.27
C ASN A 6 -6.37 3.64 1.23
N ALA A 7 -6.64 2.33 1.06
CA ALA A 7 -6.00 1.28 1.83
C ALA A 7 -4.47 1.29 1.66
N ALA A 8 -3.98 1.41 0.42
CA ALA A 8 -2.53 1.46 0.15
C ALA A 8 -1.87 2.68 0.78
N ASN A 9 -2.53 3.85 0.69
CA ASN A 9 -2.02 5.10 1.27
C ASN A 9 -1.93 5.02 2.79
N GLU A 10 -2.93 4.45 3.47
CA GLU A 10 -2.91 4.28 4.93
C GLU A 10 -1.74 3.40 5.39
N GLU A 11 -1.51 2.25 4.74
CA GLU A 11 -0.38 1.37 5.09
C GLU A 11 0.97 2.03 4.80
N ALA A 12 1.10 2.70 3.65
CA ALA A 12 2.34 3.37 3.26
C ALA A 12 2.69 4.55 4.18
N VAL A 13 1.70 5.39 4.52
CA VAL A 13 1.89 6.50 5.46
C VAL A 13 2.22 5.97 6.85
N SER A 14 1.54 4.92 7.31
CA SER A 14 1.85 4.27 8.59
C SER A 14 3.30 3.78 8.64
N ALA A 15 3.76 3.10 7.58
CA ALA A 15 5.14 2.63 7.46
C ALA A 15 6.16 3.78 7.43
N PHE A 16 5.84 4.89 6.76
CA PHE A 16 6.67 6.09 6.74
C PHE A 16 6.77 6.72 8.14
N LEU A 17 5.64 6.89 8.83
CA LEU A 17 5.60 7.43 10.20
C LEU A 17 6.35 6.53 11.20
N ALA A 18 6.37 5.22 10.95
CA ALA A 18 7.16 4.25 11.71
C ALA A 18 8.65 4.20 11.31
N GLY A 19 9.10 5.04 10.37
CA GLY A 19 10.48 5.08 9.90
C GLY A 19 10.92 3.85 9.10
N ARG A 20 9.97 3.03 8.59
CA ARG A 20 10.27 1.80 7.84
C ARG A 20 10.57 2.06 6.36
N ILE A 21 9.95 3.10 5.78
CA ILE A 21 10.13 3.49 4.37
C ILE A 21 10.37 5.00 4.27
N ARG A 22 10.86 5.47 3.12
CA ARG A 22 11.06 6.90 2.87
C ARG A 22 9.78 7.55 2.33
N LEU A 23 9.70 8.88 2.40
CA LEU A 23 8.59 9.64 1.79
C LEU A 23 8.41 9.32 0.29
N THR A 24 9.52 9.10 -0.42
CA THR A 24 9.51 8.75 -1.86
C THR A 24 9.00 7.34 -2.15
N ASP A 25 8.91 6.48 -1.15
CA ASP A 25 8.41 5.11 -1.31
C ASP A 25 6.88 5.02 -1.19
N ILE A 26 6.22 6.03 -0.59
CA ILE A 26 4.76 6.09 -0.51
C ILE A 26 4.08 5.98 -1.89
N PRO A 27 4.40 6.84 -2.89
CA PRO A 27 3.78 6.73 -4.20
C PRO A 27 4.10 5.38 -4.87
N ARG A 28 5.28 4.80 -4.65
CA ARG A 28 5.67 3.49 -5.20
C ARG A 28 4.81 2.36 -4.66
N VAL A 29 4.53 2.37 -3.35
CA VAL A 29 3.62 1.42 -2.71
C VAL A 29 2.21 1.56 -3.26
N ILE A 30 1.71 2.79 -3.38
CA ILE A 30 0.38 3.06 -3.91
C ILE A 30 0.26 2.58 -5.37
N GLU A 31 1.22 2.92 -6.22
CA GLU A 31 1.28 2.49 -7.63
C GLU A 31 1.28 0.97 -7.74
N SER A 32 2.12 0.27 -6.96
CA SER A 32 2.16 -1.20 -6.97
C SER A 32 0.80 -1.83 -6.63
N VAL A 33 0.05 -1.27 -5.68
CA VAL A 33 -1.27 -1.78 -5.30
C VAL A 33 -2.31 -1.47 -6.38
N MET A 34 -2.24 -0.29 -6.98
CA MET A 34 -3.15 0.13 -8.04
C MET A 34 -2.93 -0.67 -9.33
N ASP A 35 -1.69 -0.97 -9.69
CA ASP A 35 -1.35 -1.77 -10.87
C ASP A 35 -1.76 -3.24 -10.70
N ALA A 36 -1.69 -3.78 -9.48
CA ALA A 36 -2.18 -5.12 -9.15
C ALA A 36 -3.71 -5.19 -9.00
N HIS A 37 -4.42 -4.06 -9.01
CA HIS A 37 -5.85 -4.03 -8.78
C HIS A 37 -6.65 -4.34 -10.05
N GLU A 38 -7.38 -5.45 -10.03
CA GLU A 38 -8.40 -5.72 -11.04
C GLU A 38 -9.63 -4.84 -10.83
N THR A 39 -10.03 -4.12 -11.89
CA THR A 39 -11.19 -3.24 -11.85
C THR A 39 -12.46 -4.09 -11.81
N ARG A 40 -13.22 -3.98 -10.71
CA ARG A 40 -14.52 -4.63 -10.55
C ARG A 40 -15.61 -3.64 -10.19
N ALA A 41 -16.82 -3.89 -10.68
CA ALA A 41 -18.00 -3.14 -10.27
C ALA A 41 -18.24 -3.34 -8.77
N VAL A 42 -18.49 -2.25 -8.05
CA VAL A 42 -18.86 -2.30 -6.64
C VAL A 42 -20.37 -2.53 -6.56
N SER A 43 -20.78 -3.73 -6.18
CA SER A 43 -22.19 -4.12 -6.06
C SER A 43 -22.66 -4.24 -4.61
N SER A 44 -21.75 -4.21 -3.63
CA SER A 44 -22.07 -4.31 -2.21
C SER A 44 -20.92 -3.75 -1.34
N LEU A 45 -21.21 -3.53 -0.05
CA LEU A 45 -20.20 -3.18 0.95
C LEU A 45 -19.11 -4.26 1.06
N GLU A 46 -19.51 -5.52 1.00
CA GLU A 46 -18.60 -6.67 1.11
C GLU A 46 -17.54 -6.69 0.00
N VAL A 47 -17.92 -6.26 -1.20
CA VAL A 47 -16.98 -6.03 -2.31
C VAL A 47 -15.98 -4.92 -1.95
N VAL A 48 -16.40 -3.83 -1.29
CA VAL A 48 -15.48 -2.77 -0.85
C VAL A 48 -14.52 -3.29 0.21
N CYS A 49 -15.03 -3.97 1.24
CA CYS A 49 -14.23 -4.53 2.33
C CYS A 49 -13.18 -5.53 1.82
N GLU A 50 -13.54 -6.37 0.85
CA GLU A 50 -12.59 -7.31 0.27
C GLU A 50 -11.52 -6.61 -0.60
N VAL A 51 -11.87 -5.52 -1.31
CA VAL A 51 -10.86 -4.70 -1.99
C VAL A 51 -9.89 -4.08 -1.00
N ASP A 52 -10.40 -3.48 0.08
CA ASP A 52 -9.57 -2.88 1.13
C ASP A 52 -8.60 -3.91 1.71
N ARG A 53 -9.11 -5.07 2.18
CA ARG A 53 -8.30 -6.14 2.76
C ARG A 53 -7.19 -6.62 1.83
N ARG A 54 -7.50 -6.87 0.55
CA ARG A 54 -6.51 -7.28 -0.45
C ARG A 54 -5.46 -6.20 -0.70
N SER A 55 -5.89 -4.94 -0.73
CA SER A 55 -5.01 -3.80 -0.99
C SER A 55 -4.03 -3.58 0.15
N ARG A 56 -4.45 -3.76 1.40
CA ARG A 56 -3.55 -3.72 2.58
C ARG A 56 -2.52 -4.84 2.55
N LEU A 57 -2.93 -6.05 2.18
CA LEU A 57 -2.01 -7.18 2.06
C LEU A 57 -0.94 -6.94 0.98
N GLU A 58 -1.32 -6.36 -0.17
CA GLU A 58 -0.36 -6.04 -1.22
C GLU A 58 0.53 -4.86 -0.85
N ALA A 59 -0.02 -3.82 -0.21
CA ALA A 59 0.76 -2.71 0.32
C ALA A 59 1.82 -3.19 1.32
N ALA A 60 1.43 -4.06 2.26
CA ALA A 60 2.36 -4.65 3.23
C ALA A 60 3.51 -5.39 2.54
N ARG A 61 3.22 -6.15 1.47
CA ARG A 61 4.26 -6.85 0.71
C ARG A 61 5.20 -5.88 0.00
N GLU A 62 4.68 -4.83 -0.63
CA GLU A 62 5.53 -3.82 -1.30
C GLU A 62 6.36 -3.05 -0.26
N ILE A 63 5.79 -2.73 0.90
CA ILE A 63 6.51 -2.11 2.02
C ILE A 63 7.70 -2.98 2.43
N GLU A 64 7.53 -4.29 2.61
CA GLU A 64 8.67 -5.18 2.91
C GLU A 64 9.71 -5.22 1.78
N ARG A 65 9.29 -5.07 0.51
CA ARG A 65 10.22 -5.04 -0.65
C ARG A 65 11.04 -3.75 -0.69
N VAL A 66 10.45 -2.60 -0.37
CA VAL A 66 11.12 -1.29 -0.43
C VAL A 66 11.78 -0.88 0.88
N ALA A 67 11.42 -1.52 2.00
CA ALA A 67 12.05 -1.31 3.30
C ALA A 67 13.52 -1.74 3.22
N ALA A 68 14.42 -0.78 2.99
CA ALA A 68 15.85 -1.01 3.01
C ALA A 68 16.36 -1.15 4.46
N PRO A 69 17.36 -2.02 4.72
CA PRO A 69 18.17 -1.89 5.93
C PRO A 69 18.97 -0.60 5.81
N SER A 70 18.66 0.39 6.66
CA SER A 70 19.38 1.66 6.74
C SER A 70 20.88 1.41 6.95
N ARG A 71 21.68 1.54 5.88
CA ARG A 71 23.12 1.81 6.02
C ARG A 71 23.25 3.28 6.40
N VAL A 72 23.34 3.52 7.70
CA VAL A 72 23.94 4.75 8.21
C VAL A 72 25.39 4.75 7.73
N VAL A 73 25.73 5.70 6.85
CA VAL A 73 27.11 5.99 6.50
C VAL A 73 27.73 6.58 7.76
N ALA A 74 28.67 5.83 8.35
CA ALA A 74 29.49 6.25 9.48
C ALA A 74 30.51 7.31 9.07
#